data_AF-A0A4V1XQL2-F1
#
_entry.id   AF-A0A4V1XQL2-F1
#
_cell.length_a   1.000
_cell.length_b   1.000
_cell.length_c   1.000
_cell.angle_alpha   90.00
_cell.angle_beta   90.00
_cell.angle_gamma   90.00
#
_symmetry.space_group_name_H-M   'P 1'
#
loop_
_entity.id
_entity.type
_entity.pdbx_description
1 polymer ?
#
loop_
_entity_poly.entity_id
_entity_poly.type
_entity_poly.pdbx_seq_one_letter_code
_entity_poly.pdbx_strand_id
1 'polypeptide(L)'
;MSNTDDARVPQFEAVIAAEAAWPLARCNPPIYSGTCPRTAIIHLEALEQKSRHEGTWSALENHLQQVDRDAADSPSVVSIYPGTRDQLLVVAQTFLQKALEIHRGGVNSRGKGHPSPPQPSYIRNLAFFYSLVSTGCVDPNEMVSRGCADSTETIQNNIASTLLVLLMIAQGASAVPTVEASALSAGLIETCRISLFDIIEKDIEMCADPIILRCALLFTLLGAWSGDKWLMDIAMGQRGMYLSMLKHAGMFEFQSPTIPPFNNSANAELQWRSWLHRETQNRSATGGTPTKESTTLRLNEVRALLQKWYQFSIACPSCDVNKTNLVLYHLISLNAITNFPEIERLARREGFDGSHWELSLRHKRCIHNREESVFHCGQVFRLLRSMTSDRRPSWWSAALYRATLVLFIDSISRRDPTFQKRENTGNPVAVDQLIPEDPALMAYTWKFEGVPVLTRSDGSATVSLEAPNELLGYAIKTLEEGVSLRFVDGIKRKLIALGNNWNISEFPAAHA
;
A
#
# COMPACT_ATOMS: atom_id res chain seq x y z
N MET A 1 22.90 -27.79 -8.06
CA MET A 1 23.28 -26.52 -7.42
C MET A 1 22.99 -25.41 -8.41
N SER A 2 21.74 -24.94 -8.45
CA SER A 2 21.37 -23.74 -9.21
C SER A 2 21.38 -22.57 -8.23
N ASN A 3 22.21 -21.56 -8.51
CA ASN A 3 22.22 -20.30 -7.77
C ASN A 3 20.83 -19.68 -7.76
N THR A 4 20.22 -19.56 -6.58
CA THR A 4 18.96 -18.84 -6.34
C THR A 4 19.15 -17.33 -6.20
N ASP A 5 20.34 -16.80 -6.49
CA ASP A 5 20.63 -15.36 -6.46
C ASP A 5 20.18 -14.61 -7.74
N ASP A 6 19.69 -15.32 -8.77
CA ASP A 6 19.40 -14.77 -10.10
C ASP A 6 17.97 -14.20 -10.30
N ALA A 7 17.13 -14.15 -9.26
CA ALA A 7 15.73 -13.71 -9.37
C ALA A 7 15.47 -12.25 -8.98
N ARG A 8 16.50 -11.41 -8.84
CA ARG A 8 16.33 -9.98 -8.50
C ARG A 8 16.24 -9.14 -9.77
N VAL A 9 15.19 -8.33 -9.88
CA VAL A 9 15.03 -7.37 -10.98
C VAL A 9 16.10 -6.28 -10.85
N PRO A 10 17.02 -6.12 -11.83
CA PRO A 10 17.99 -5.02 -11.82
C PRO A 10 17.31 -3.66 -11.72
N GLN A 11 17.76 -2.81 -10.79
CA GLN A 11 17.22 -1.46 -10.59
C GLN A 11 18.30 -0.41 -10.88
N PHE A 12 17.88 0.79 -11.29
CA PHE A 12 18.80 1.90 -11.49
C PHE A 12 19.47 2.29 -10.16
N GLU A 13 20.79 2.48 -10.16
CA GLU A 13 21.55 2.86 -8.96
C GLU A 13 21.00 4.13 -8.29
N ALA A 14 20.58 5.11 -9.08
CA ALA A 14 19.97 6.34 -8.59
C ALA A 14 18.67 6.10 -7.81
N VAL A 15 17.91 5.05 -8.16
CA VAL A 15 16.67 4.67 -7.46
C VAL A 15 17.00 4.00 -6.12
N ILE A 16 17.98 3.09 -6.10
CA ILE A 16 18.44 2.43 -4.86
C ILE A 16 19.02 3.46 -3.89
N ALA A 17 19.87 4.38 -4.38
CA ALA A 17 20.45 5.44 -3.56
C ALA A 17 19.39 6.36 -2.92
N ALA A 18 18.23 6.50 -3.56
CA ALA A 18 17.12 7.32 -3.07
C ALA A 18 16.28 6.66 -1.97
N GLU A 19 16.44 5.35 -1.71
CA GLU A 19 15.63 4.59 -0.76
C GLU A 19 15.73 5.12 0.68
N ALA A 20 16.92 5.59 1.08
CA ALA A 20 17.15 6.17 2.39
C ALA A 20 16.27 7.40 2.66
N ALA A 21 15.80 8.06 1.59
CA ALA A 21 15.01 9.27 1.66
C ALA A 21 13.52 9.06 1.34
N TRP A 22 13.01 7.82 1.42
CA TRP A 22 11.57 7.54 1.31
C TRP A 22 10.77 8.27 2.41
N PRO A 23 9.54 8.73 2.11
CA PRO A 23 8.68 9.42 3.07
C PRO A 23 8.11 8.48 4.16
N LEU A 24 8.24 7.16 3.96
CA LEU A 24 7.85 6.10 4.87
C LEU A 24 8.97 5.07 5.02
N ALA A 25 8.80 4.13 5.95
CA ALA A 25 9.79 3.11 6.27
C ALA A 25 11.17 3.71 6.65
N ARG A 26 11.14 4.56 7.67
CA ARG A 26 12.29 5.35 8.14
C ARG A 26 12.94 4.73 9.37
N CYS A 27 13.19 3.42 9.37
CA CYS A 27 13.85 2.73 10.48
C CYS A 27 15.35 3.00 10.58
N ASN A 28 15.97 3.53 9.52
CA ASN A 28 17.40 3.85 9.46
C ASN A 28 17.64 5.36 9.47
N PRO A 29 18.80 5.84 9.94
CA PRO A 29 19.15 7.25 9.92
C PRO A 29 18.93 7.86 8.53
N PRO A 30 18.26 9.04 8.43
CA PRO A 30 17.98 9.66 7.15
C PRO A 30 19.26 10.15 6.50
N ILE A 31 19.34 10.02 5.18
CA ILE A 31 20.37 10.68 4.37
C ILE A 31 19.72 11.94 3.78
N TYR A 32 20.09 13.10 4.31
CA TYR A 32 19.65 14.39 3.76
C TYR A 32 20.55 14.75 2.58
N SER A 33 20.10 14.47 1.35
CA SER A 33 20.72 15.02 0.15
C SER A 33 20.01 16.32 -0.25
N GLY A 34 20.76 17.42 -0.39
CA GLY A 34 20.24 18.68 -0.96
C GLY A 34 19.85 18.54 -2.44
N THR A 35 20.25 17.44 -3.08
CA THR A 35 19.86 17.07 -4.44
C THR A 35 18.80 15.97 -4.38
N CYS A 36 17.59 16.26 -4.86
CA CYS A 36 16.59 15.23 -5.09
C CYS A 36 16.98 14.45 -6.36
N PRO A 37 17.18 13.12 -6.30
CA PRO A 37 17.49 12.34 -7.49
C PRO A 37 16.31 12.43 -8.48
N ARG A 38 16.59 12.89 -9.70
CA ARG A 38 15.60 13.02 -10.78
C ARG A 38 15.30 11.65 -11.38
N THR A 39 14.66 10.76 -10.64
CA THR A 39 14.34 9.40 -11.11
C THR A 39 13.24 9.40 -12.16
N ALA A 40 12.35 10.41 -12.16
CA ALA A 40 11.27 10.55 -13.14
C ALA A 40 11.77 10.54 -14.59
N ILE A 41 12.78 11.34 -14.93
CA ILE A 41 13.32 11.39 -16.29
C ILE A 41 13.93 10.05 -16.71
N ILE A 42 14.59 9.34 -15.77
CA ILE A 42 15.16 8.00 -16.04
C ILE A 42 14.06 7.03 -16.46
N HIS A 43 12.93 7.01 -15.75
CA HIS A 43 11.80 6.13 -16.09
C HIS A 43 11.13 6.50 -17.41
N LEU A 44 11.00 7.80 -17.71
CA LEU A 44 10.43 8.28 -18.98
C LEU A 44 11.33 7.96 -20.17
N GLU A 45 12.64 8.16 -20.04
CA GLU A 45 13.62 7.80 -21.08
C GLU A 45 13.74 6.28 -21.27
N ALA A 46 13.65 5.51 -20.18
CA ALA A 46 13.60 4.06 -20.25
C ALA A 46 12.34 3.59 -21.02
N LEU A 47 11.18 4.18 -20.75
CA LEU A 47 9.94 3.88 -21.48
C LEU A 47 10.07 4.26 -22.97
N GLU A 48 10.60 5.44 -23.28
CA GLU A 48 10.82 5.90 -24.66
C GLU A 48 11.82 5.01 -25.42
N GLN A 49 12.92 4.60 -24.79
CA GLN A 49 13.92 3.74 -25.41
C GLN A 49 13.40 2.32 -25.61
N LYS A 50 12.80 1.72 -24.57
CA LYS A 50 12.27 0.36 -24.63
C LYS A 50 11.12 0.22 -25.62
N SER A 51 10.37 1.30 -25.87
CA SER A 51 9.32 1.25 -26.87
C SER A 51 9.86 1.21 -28.31
N ARG A 52 11.03 1.81 -28.59
CA ARG A 52 11.60 1.86 -29.95
C ARG A 52 12.12 0.53 -30.50
N HIS A 53 12.43 -0.43 -29.64
CA HIS A 53 13.07 -1.69 -30.05
C HIS A 53 12.05 -2.84 -30.14
N GLU A 54 11.95 -3.47 -31.30
CA GLU A 54 11.18 -4.71 -31.47
C GLU A 54 11.72 -5.83 -30.59
N GLY A 55 10.83 -6.64 -30.00
CA GLY A 55 11.21 -7.75 -29.12
C GLY A 55 11.48 -7.38 -27.66
N THR A 56 11.53 -6.09 -27.30
CA THR A 56 11.76 -5.64 -25.90
C THR A 56 10.80 -6.26 -24.91
N TRP A 57 9.55 -6.47 -25.30
CA TRP A 57 8.50 -6.95 -24.42
C TRP A 57 8.34 -8.49 -24.39
N SER A 58 9.18 -9.22 -25.12
CA SER A 58 9.08 -10.69 -25.22
C SER A 58 9.20 -11.41 -23.86
N ALA A 59 10.08 -10.94 -22.98
CA ALA A 59 10.22 -11.49 -21.62
C ALA A 59 8.95 -11.28 -20.78
N LEU A 60 8.33 -10.11 -20.89
CA LEU A 60 7.06 -9.79 -20.24
C LEU A 60 5.93 -10.66 -20.79
N GLU A 61 5.84 -10.80 -22.11
CA GLU A 61 4.84 -11.64 -22.76
C GLU A 61 4.97 -13.11 -22.35
N ASN A 62 6.19 -13.66 -22.34
CA ASN A 62 6.46 -15.02 -21.89
C ASN A 62 6.04 -15.23 -20.42
N HIS A 63 6.32 -14.26 -19.54
CA HIS A 63 5.90 -14.33 -18.13
C HIS A 63 4.37 -14.36 -18.01
N LEU A 64 3.67 -13.51 -18.75
CA LEU A 64 2.20 -13.48 -18.71
C LEU A 64 1.55 -14.75 -19.26
N GLN A 65 2.12 -15.35 -20.30
CA GLN A 65 1.64 -16.62 -20.85
C GLN A 65 1.81 -17.80 -19.87
N GLN A 66 2.78 -17.73 -18.96
CA GLN A 66 2.98 -18.73 -17.91
C GLN A 66 1.94 -18.56 -16.79
N VAL A 67 1.73 -17.33 -16.31
CA VAL A 67 0.80 -17.02 -15.21
C VAL A 67 -0.67 -17.28 -15.60
N ASP A 68 -1.06 -17.04 -16.85
CA ASP A 68 -2.43 -17.22 -17.34
C ASP A 68 -2.92 -18.67 -17.32
N ARG A 69 -2.02 -19.67 -17.26
CA ARG A 69 -2.42 -21.09 -17.23
C ARG A 69 -2.98 -21.53 -15.87
N ASP A 70 -2.69 -20.80 -14.79
CA ASP A 70 -2.94 -21.25 -13.42
C ASP A 70 -4.16 -20.58 -12.75
N ALA A 71 -4.85 -19.66 -13.44
CA ALA A 71 -5.85 -18.78 -12.84
C ALA A 71 -7.31 -19.09 -13.23
N ALA A 72 -7.90 -20.12 -12.62
CA ALA A 72 -9.30 -20.52 -12.87
C ALA A 72 -10.37 -19.49 -12.39
N ASP A 73 -10.00 -18.54 -11.52
CA ASP A 73 -10.92 -17.57 -10.88
C ASP A 73 -10.64 -16.09 -11.24
N SER A 74 -9.92 -15.82 -12.33
CA SER A 74 -9.61 -14.44 -12.73
C SER A 74 -10.77 -13.77 -13.51
N PRO A 75 -11.07 -12.47 -13.27
CA PRO A 75 -12.04 -11.73 -14.05
C PRO A 75 -11.63 -11.68 -15.53
N SER A 76 -12.60 -11.88 -16.41
CA SER A 76 -12.37 -11.88 -17.86
C SER A 76 -12.14 -10.46 -18.38
N VAL A 77 -11.07 -10.26 -19.16
CA VAL A 77 -10.82 -8.98 -19.83
C VAL A 77 -11.11 -9.14 -21.32
N VAL A 78 -11.94 -8.26 -21.88
CA VAL A 78 -12.22 -8.25 -23.32
C VAL A 78 -10.98 -7.77 -24.08
N SER A 79 -10.66 -8.42 -25.19
CA SER A 79 -9.54 -8.02 -26.04
C SER A 79 -9.76 -6.62 -26.62
N ILE A 80 -8.68 -5.82 -26.70
CA ILE A 80 -8.77 -4.45 -27.23
C ILE A 80 -8.92 -4.48 -28.74
N TYR A 81 -9.95 -3.81 -29.26
CA TYR A 81 -10.18 -3.64 -30.69
C TYR A 81 -9.13 -2.70 -31.33
N PRO A 82 -8.81 -2.86 -32.63
CA PRO A 82 -7.84 -2.01 -33.31
C PRO A 82 -8.08 -0.51 -33.13
N GLY A 83 -9.33 -0.03 -33.22
CA GLY A 83 -9.66 1.39 -33.04
C GLY A 83 -9.38 1.91 -31.63
N THR A 84 -9.81 1.18 -30.60
CA THR A 84 -9.51 1.49 -29.20
C THR A 84 -8.00 1.49 -28.95
N ARG A 85 -7.29 0.49 -29.50
CA ARG A 85 -5.84 0.42 -29.40
C ARG A 85 -5.21 1.68 -29.96
N ASP A 86 -5.49 2.01 -31.22
CA ASP A 86 -4.86 3.16 -31.90
C ASP A 86 -5.12 4.47 -31.13
N GLN A 87 -6.31 4.62 -30.54
CA GLN A 87 -6.62 5.74 -29.68
C GLN A 87 -5.78 5.77 -28.38
N LEU A 88 -5.67 4.64 -27.67
CA LEU A 88 -4.78 4.52 -26.51
C LEU A 88 -3.34 4.90 -26.88
N LEU A 89 -2.88 4.52 -28.07
CA LEU A 89 -1.52 4.81 -28.53
C LEU A 89 -1.29 6.30 -28.73
N VAL A 90 -2.19 6.97 -29.45
CA VAL A 90 -2.08 8.40 -29.73
C VAL A 90 -2.07 9.21 -28.43
N VAL A 91 -2.96 8.87 -27.49
CA VAL A 91 -3.03 9.57 -26.19
C VAL A 91 -1.78 9.28 -25.35
N ALA A 92 -1.34 8.01 -25.28
CA ALA A 92 -0.12 7.64 -24.54
C ALA A 92 1.13 8.35 -25.09
N GLN A 93 1.28 8.43 -26.41
CA GLN A 93 2.37 9.15 -27.07
C GLN A 93 2.34 10.65 -26.74
N THR A 94 1.15 11.26 -26.81
CA THR A 94 0.95 12.68 -26.49
C THR A 94 1.34 12.97 -25.04
N PHE A 95 0.89 12.12 -24.11
CA PHE A 95 1.23 12.26 -22.70
C PHE A 95 2.73 12.06 -22.46
N LEU A 96 3.34 11.04 -23.06
CA LEU A 96 4.77 10.75 -22.89
C LEU A 96 5.64 11.89 -23.41
N GLN A 97 5.31 12.44 -24.59
CA GLN A 97 6.03 13.57 -25.16
C GLN A 97 5.97 14.79 -24.24
N LYS A 98 4.77 15.10 -23.73
CA LYS A 98 4.58 16.19 -22.76
C LYS A 98 5.40 15.97 -21.48
N ALA A 99 5.39 14.75 -20.95
CA ALA A 99 6.16 14.40 -19.76
C ALA A 99 7.67 14.57 -19.98
N LEU A 100 8.19 14.10 -21.12
CA LEU A 100 9.59 14.27 -21.50
C LEU A 100 9.98 15.73 -21.67
N GLU A 101 9.13 16.57 -22.28
CA GLU A 101 9.39 18.00 -22.44
C GLU A 101 9.53 18.74 -21.10
N ILE A 102 8.65 18.43 -20.14
CA ILE A 102 8.68 19.01 -18.79
C ILE A 102 9.97 18.61 -18.07
N HIS A 103 10.36 17.34 -18.12
CA HIS A 103 11.51 16.82 -17.38
C HIS A 103 12.87 17.09 -18.04
N ARG A 104 12.93 17.20 -19.37
CA ARG A 104 14.13 17.61 -20.13
C ARG A 104 14.41 19.12 -20.01
N GLY A 105 13.43 19.89 -19.54
CA GLY A 105 13.57 21.29 -19.22
C GLY A 105 13.90 22.15 -20.43
N GLY A 106 13.00 22.25 -21.41
CA GLY A 106 13.02 23.29 -22.48
C GLY A 106 14.28 23.39 -23.36
N VAL A 107 15.31 22.56 -23.15
CA VAL A 107 16.55 22.59 -23.93
C VAL A 107 16.38 21.67 -25.13
N ASN A 108 16.29 22.30 -26.31
CA ASN A 108 16.35 21.75 -27.66
C ASN A 108 16.94 20.33 -27.78
N SER A 109 16.08 19.30 -27.70
CA SER A 109 16.37 17.98 -28.25
C SER A 109 15.47 17.76 -29.47
N ARG A 110 15.79 18.47 -30.55
CA ARG A 110 15.32 18.12 -31.89
C ARG A 110 16.07 16.87 -32.33
N GLY A 111 15.44 15.73 -32.13
CA GLY A 111 15.88 14.47 -32.71
C GLY A 111 15.72 13.33 -31.75
N LYS A 112 14.61 12.60 -31.86
CA LYS A 112 14.54 11.13 -31.84
C LYS A 112 13.08 10.71 -32.06
N GLY A 113 12.90 9.66 -32.85
CA GLY A 113 11.65 9.30 -33.53
C GLY A 113 10.46 8.96 -32.62
N HIS A 114 9.29 8.89 -33.26
CA HIS A 114 8.00 8.59 -32.63
C HIS A 114 8.12 7.39 -31.68
N PRO A 115 7.65 7.51 -30.42
CA PRO A 115 7.67 6.39 -29.48
C PRO A 115 6.74 5.29 -29.99
N SER A 116 7.23 4.05 -30.10
CA SER A 116 6.34 2.94 -30.43
C SER A 116 5.38 2.70 -29.25
N PRO A 117 4.21 2.13 -29.51
CA PRO A 117 3.23 1.89 -28.46
C PRO A 117 3.64 0.77 -27.49
N PRO A 118 3.30 0.86 -26.19
CA PRO A 118 3.18 -0.33 -25.36
C PRO A 118 2.09 -1.24 -25.94
N GLN A 119 2.37 -2.52 -26.14
CA GLN A 119 1.38 -3.44 -26.69
C GLN A 119 0.22 -3.72 -25.72
N PRO A 120 -0.99 -4.06 -26.19
CA PRO A 120 -2.20 -4.19 -25.36
C PRO A 120 -2.37 -5.55 -24.63
N SER A 121 -1.50 -6.54 -24.83
CA SER A 121 -1.61 -7.88 -24.21
C SER A 121 -1.34 -7.93 -22.70
N TYR A 122 -0.89 -6.81 -22.09
CA TYR A 122 -0.44 -6.74 -20.70
C TYR A 122 -1.56 -6.45 -19.68
N ILE A 123 -2.81 -6.32 -20.14
CA ILE A 123 -4.00 -5.95 -19.32
C ILE A 123 -4.58 -7.15 -18.55
N ARG A 124 -4.02 -8.35 -18.71
CA ARG A 124 -4.50 -9.58 -18.05
C ARG A 124 -4.47 -9.59 -16.52
N ASN A 125 -3.77 -8.65 -15.88
CA ASN A 125 -3.63 -8.60 -14.42
C ASN A 125 -4.24 -7.36 -13.76
N LEU A 126 -5.40 -6.92 -14.25
CA LEU A 126 -6.21 -5.94 -13.52
C LEU A 126 -7.05 -6.55 -12.40
N ALA A 127 -7.15 -7.89 -12.36
CA ALA A 127 -7.94 -8.66 -11.40
C ALA A 127 -7.76 -8.24 -9.94
N PHE A 128 -6.56 -7.79 -9.61
CA PHE A 128 -6.17 -7.40 -8.26
C PHE A 128 -6.74 -6.07 -7.77
N PHE A 129 -7.21 -5.21 -8.68
CA PHE A 129 -7.64 -3.84 -8.35
C PHE A 129 -9.15 -3.67 -8.30
N TYR A 130 -9.91 -4.76 -8.48
CA TYR A 130 -11.35 -4.73 -8.67
C TYR A 130 -12.19 -5.25 -7.51
N SER A 131 -11.69 -5.17 -6.28
CA SER A 131 -12.55 -5.31 -5.10
C SER A 131 -13.73 -4.30 -5.08
N LEU A 132 -13.74 -3.29 -5.97
CA LEU A 132 -14.82 -2.31 -6.10
C LEU A 132 -15.69 -2.49 -7.37
N VAL A 133 -15.36 -3.42 -8.27
CA VAL A 133 -16.24 -3.73 -9.41
C VAL A 133 -16.88 -5.09 -9.14
N SER A 134 -18.16 -5.05 -8.77
CA SER A 134 -19.01 -6.22 -8.50
C SER A 134 -19.25 -7.12 -9.73
N THR A 135 -18.66 -6.79 -10.88
CA THR A 135 -18.87 -7.46 -12.16
C THR A 135 -17.54 -7.98 -12.69
N GLY A 136 -17.36 -9.31 -12.70
CA GLY A 136 -16.12 -10.00 -13.07
C GLY A 136 -15.66 -9.87 -14.53
N CYS A 137 -16.01 -8.78 -15.22
CA CYS A 137 -15.56 -8.47 -16.58
C CYS A 137 -15.18 -7.00 -16.72
N VAL A 138 -14.05 -6.74 -17.39
CA VAL A 138 -13.59 -5.39 -17.75
C VAL A 138 -13.52 -5.31 -19.27
N ASP A 139 -14.23 -4.35 -19.84
CA ASP A 139 -14.16 -4.07 -21.28
C ASP A 139 -13.51 -2.70 -21.52
N PRO A 140 -12.21 -2.65 -21.85
CA PRO A 140 -11.53 -1.41 -22.21
C PRO A 140 -12.15 -0.72 -23.43
N ASN A 141 -12.79 -1.49 -24.33
CA ASN A 141 -13.46 -0.92 -25.48
C ASN A 141 -14.70 -0.16 -25.05
N GLU A 142 -15.54 -0.70 -24.16
CA GLU A 142 -16.68 0.06 -23.64
C GLU A 142 -16.23 1.31 -22.86
N MET A 143 -15.18 1.18 -22.05
CA MET A 143 -14.63 2.31 -21.27
C MET A 143 -14.20 3.47 -22.16
N VAL A 144 -13.56 3.18 -23.30
CA VAL A 144 -13.06 4.20 -24.24
C VAL A 144 -14.13 4.62 -25.26
N SER A 145 -14.99 3.69 -25.72
CA SER A 145 -15.99 3.93 -26.76
C SER A 145 -17.27 4.62 -26.27
N ARG A 146 -17.53 4.73 -24.95
CA ARG A 146 -18.65 5.54 -24.41
C ARG A 146 -18.60 7.03 -24.80
N GLY A 147 -17.59 7.48 -25.56
CA GLY A 147 -17.45 8.83 -26.09
C GLY A 147 -17.83 9.03 -27.57
N CYS A 148 -18.49 8.09 -28.25
CA CYS A 148 -18.74 8.21 -29.70
C CYS A 148 -20.02 9.00 -30.04
N ALA A 149 -19.94 10.35 -30.09
CA ALA A 149 -20.54 11.27 -31.09
C ALA A 149 -20.53 12.77 -30.64
N ASP A 150 -19.83 13.61 -31.41
CA ASP A 150 -20.06 15.02 -31.75
C ASP A 150 -20.15 16.16 -30.67
N SER A 151 -19.44 16.11 -29.53
CA SER A 151 -19.25 17.30 -28.67
C SER A 151 -17.87 17.43 -27.99
N THR A 152 -17.47 18.65 -27.59
CA THR A 152 -16.20 18.90 -26.87
C THR A 152 -16.13 18.18 -25.52
N GLU A 153 -17.26 18.03 -24.84
CA GLU A 153 -17.40 17.23 -23.60
C GLU A 153 -17.15 15.74 -23.85
N THR A 154 -17.52 15.21 -25.03
CA THR A 154 -17.28 13.79 -25.37
C THR A 154 -15.81 13.48 -25.62
N ILE A 155 -15.05 14.43 -26.18
CA ILE A 155 -13.58 14.28 -26.39
C ILE A 155 -12.85 14.23 -25.05
N GLN A 156 -13.22 15.10 -24.10
CA GLN A 156 -12.58 15.17 -22.79
C GLN A 156 -12.87 13.92 -21.94
N ASN A 157 -14.10 13.41 -21.98
CA ASN A 157 -14.48 12.15 -21.34
C ASN A 157 -13.71 10.95 -21.91
N ASN A 158 -13.36 11.01 -23.20
CA ASN A 158 -12.57 9.97 -23.85
C ASN A 158 -11.09 9.99 -23.41
N ILE A 159 -10.52 11.18 -23.18
CA ILE A 159 -9.16 11.33 -22.64
C ILE A 159 -9.10 10.85 -21.18
N ALA A 160 -10.08 11.19 -20.33
CA ALA A 160 -10.14 10.74 -18.94
C ALA A 160 -10.27 9.20 -18.84
N SER A 161 -11.09 8.60 -19.70
CA SER A 161 -11.25 7.14 -19.76
C SER A 161 -9.98 6.44 -20.27
N THR A 162 -9.32 7.02 -21.27
CA THR A 162 -8.01 6.54 -21.75
C THR A 162 -6.95 6.63 -20.65
N LEU A 163 -6.90 7.74 -19.92
CA LEU A 163 -6.01 7.92 -18.77
C LEU A 163 -6.23 6.83 -17.71
N LEU A 164 -7.49 6.50 -17.42
CA LEU A 164 -7.84 5.42 -16.48
C LEU A 164 -7.29 4.07 -16.97
N VAL A 165 -7.49 3.73 -18.24
CA VAL A 165 -6.97 2.50 -18.85
C VAL A 165 -5.43 2.47 -18.81
N LEU A 166 -4.74 3.58 -19.04
CA LEU A 166 -3.27 3.66 -18.95
C LEU A 166 -2.77 3.46 -17.52
N LEU A 167 -3.42 4.04 -16.51
CA LEU A 167 -3.10 3.80 -15.11
C LEU A 167 -3.37 2.34 -14.70
N MET A 168 -4.42 1.75 -15.24
CA MET A 168 -4.73 0.33 -15.08
C MET A 168 -3.63 -0.56 -15.69
N ILE A 169 -3.13 -0.23 -16.89
CA ILE A 169 -1.96 -0.90 -17.48
C ILE A 169 -0.73 -0.76 -16.58
N ALA A 170 -0.45 0.45 -16.08
CA ALA A 170 0.67 0.71 -15.18
C ALA A 170 0.57 -0.12 -13.90
N GLN A 171 -0.66 -0.35 -13.43
CA GLN A 171 -0.95 -1.17 -12.27
C GLN A 171 -0.71 -2.65 -12.50
N GLY A 172 -1.14 -3.21 -13.63
CA GLY A 172 -0.80 -4.59 -14.02
C GLY A 172 0.71 -4.77 -14.16
N ALA A 173 1.40 -3.82 -14.81
CA ALA A 173 2.85 -3.85 -14.96
C ALA A 173 3.59 -3.77 -13.61
N SER A 174 3.06 -3.04 -12.62
CA SER A 174 3.68 -2.95 -11.30
C SER A 174 3.69 -4.26 -10.50
N ALA A 175 2.82 -5.21 -10.85
CA ALA A 175 2.70 -6.51 -10.21
C ALA A 175 3.63 -7.57 -10.83
N VAL A 176 4.33 -7.25 -11.93
CA VAL A 176 5.18 -8.19 -12.66
C VAL A 176 6.66 -7.95 -12.32
N PRO A 177 7.40 -8.98 -11.86
CA PRO A 177 8.81 -8.86 -11.48
C PRO A 177 9.75 -8.95 -12.70
N THR A 178 9.59 -8.05 -13.68
CA THR A 178 10.51 -7.91 -14.83
C THR A 178 10.99 -6.47 -15.00
N VAL A 179 12.16 -6.27 -15.60
CA VAL A 179 12.73 -4.93 -15.82
C VAL A 179 11.86 -4.13 -16.79
N GLU A 180 11.27 -4.80 -17.77
CA GLU A 180 10.36 -4.28 -18.77
C GLU A 180 9.10 -3.72 -18.10
N ALA A 181 8.44 -4.55 -17.28
CA ALA A 181 7.24 -4.14 -16.57
C ALA A 181 7.51 -3.03 -15.56
N SER A 182 8.65 -3.06 -14.88
CA SER A 182 9.07 -2.02 -13.95
C SER A 182 9.26 -0.66 -14.63
N ALA A 183 9.89 -0.63 -15.81
CA ALA A 183 10.07 0.57 -16.62
C ALA A 183 8.74 1.08 -17.19
N LEU A 184 7.90 0.17 -17.70
CA LEU A 184 6.57 0.49 -18.21
C LEU A 184 5.68 1.11 -17.14
N SER A 185 5.62 0.48 -15.96
CA SER A 185 4.82 0.96 -14.84
C SER A 185 5.26 2.35 -14.39
N ALA A 186 6.55 2.54 -14.08
CA ALA A 186 7.06 3.81 -13.58
C ALA A 186 6.92 4.94 -14.62
N GLY A 187 7.18 4.65 -15.91
CA GLY A 187 7.01 5.61 -16.99
C GLY A 187 5.56 6.01 -17.20
N LEU A 188 4.62 5.06 -17.17
CA LEU A 188 3.19 5.34 -17.30
C LEU A 188 2.63 6.08 -16.08
N ILE A 189 3.05 5.75 -14.85
CA ILE A 189 2.63 6.48 -13.65
C ILE A 189 2.97 7.97 -13.79
N GLU A 190 4.22 8.29 -14.15
CA GLU A 190 4.66 9.68 -14.28
C GLU A 190 3.97 10.40 -15.45
N THR A 191 3.83 9.70 -16.58
CA THR A 191 3.13 10.20 -17.77
C THR A 191 1.67 10.54 -17.45
N CYS A 192 0.96 9.61 -16.80
CA CYS A 192 -0.44 9.78 -16.41
C CYS A 192 -0.60 10.85 -15.32
N ARG A 193 0.34 10.96 -14.37
CA ARG A 193 0.32 12.00 -13.33
C ARG A 193 0.30 13.41 -13.92
N ILE A 194 1.20 13.67 -14.87
CA ILE A 194 1.31 14.99 -15.53
C ILE A 194 0.02 15.31 -16.27
N SER A 195 -0.53 14.34 -17.01
CA SER A 195 -1.78 14.54 -17.75
C SER A 195 -2.99 14.68 -16.85
N LEU A 196 -3.07 13.91 -15.76
CA LEU A 196 -4.14 14.02 -14.76
C LEU A 196 -4.20 15.43 -14.18
N PHE A 197 -3.05 15.97 -13.78
CA PHE A 197 -2.96 17.32 -13.24
C PHE A 197 -3.37 18.37 -14.28
N ASP A 198 -2.90 18.25 -15.52
CA ASP A 198 -3.25 19.17 -16.61
C ASP A 198 -4.73 19.17 -16.97
N ILE A 199 -5.38 18.00 -16.95
CA ILE A 199 -6.82 17.87 -17.19
C ILE A 199 -7.60 18.64 -16.13
N ILE A 200 -7.23 18.47 -14.85
CA ILE A 200 -7.88 19.15 -13.72
C ILE A 200 -7.61 20.66 -13.74
N GLU A 201 -6.40 21.09 -14.13
CA GLU A 201 -6.03 22.50 -14.18
C GLU A 201 -6.74 23.25 -15.30
N LYS A 202 -6.91 22.61 -16.47
CA LYS A 202 -7.62 23.20 -17.61
C LYS A 202 -9.13 23.28 -17.41
N ASP A 203 -9.68 22.33 -16.66
CA ASP A 203 -11.11 22.26 -16.38
C ASP A 203 -11.35 21.83 -14.93
N ILE A 204 -11.72 22.80 -14.10
CA ILE A 204 -11.93 22.61 -12.66
C ILE A 204 -13.15 21.71 -12.39
N GLU A 205 -14.13 21.63 -13.30
CA GLU A 205 -15.33 20.79 -13.13
C GLU A 205 -14.96 19.30 -13.07
N MET A 206 -13.86 18.93 -13.73
CA MET A 206 -13.27 17.58 -13.68
C MET A 206 -12.86 17.15 -12.26
N CYS A 207 -12.80 18.07 -11.29
CA CYS A 207 -12.56 17.72 -9.88
C CYS A 207 -13.68 16.87 -9.27
N ALA A 208 -14.89 16.92 -9.82
CA ALA A 208 -16.02 16.11 -9.38
C ALA A 208 -16.29 14.90 -10.30
N ASP A 209 -15.57 14.78 -11.42
CA ASP A 209 -15.78 13.69 -12.36
C ASP A 209 -15.36 12.33 -11.75
N PRO A 210 -16.24 11.31 -11.76
CA PRO A 210 -15.94 10.01 -11.17
C PRO A 210 -14.75 9.27 -11.80
N ILE A 211 -14.49 9.46 -13.10
CA ILE A 211 -13.38 8.80 -13.81
C ILE A 211 -12.06 9.45 -13.38
N ILE A 212 -12.01 10.78 -13.33
CA ILE A 212 -10.85 11.54 -12.84
C ILE A 212 -10.57 11.23 -11.38
N LEU A 213 -11.59 11.13 -10.53
CA LEU A 213 -11.43 10.73 -9.13
C LEU A 213 -10.88 9.30 -8.99
N ARG A 214 -11.28 8.37 -9.87
CA ARG A 214 -10.69 7.02 -9.93
C ARG A 214 -9.23 7.05 -10.42
N CYS A 215 -8.92 7.85 -11.43
CA CYS A 215 -7.54 8.08 -11.89
C CYS A 215 -6.67 8.61 -10.75
N ALA A 216 -7.15 9.62 -10.02
CA ALA A 216 -6.46 10.20 -8.87
C ALA A 216 -6.22 9.19 -7.76
N LEU A 217 -7.21 8.34 -7.44
CA LEU A 217 -7.06 7.28 -6.46
C LEU A 217 -6.00 6.26 -6.91
N LEU A 218 -6.09 5.76 -8.15
CA LEU A 218 -5.19 4.75 -8.69
C LEU A 218 -3.76 5.28 -8.80
N PHE A 219 -3.58 6.51 -9.28
CA PHE A 219 -2.28 7.21 -9.28
C PHE A 219 -1.71 7.29 -7.86
N THR A 220 -2.51 7.73 -6.88
CA THR A 220 -2.05 7.89 -5.49
C THR A 220 -1.59 6.55 -4.91
N LEU A 221 -2.34 5.47 -5.15
CA LEU A 221 -1.97 4.12 -4.72
C LEU A 221 -0.69 3.63 -5.39
N LEU A 222 -0.59 3.78 -6.71
CA LEU A 222 0.60 3.39 -7.48
C LEU A 222 1.85 4.13 -7.03
N GLY A 223 1.78 5.46 -6.91
CA GLY A 223 2.91 6.29 -6.53
C GLY A 223 3.37 6.00 -5.09
N ALA A 224 2.43 5.87 -4.15
CA ALA A 224 2.73 5.63 -2.73
C ALA A 224 3.51 4.33 -2.48
N TRP A 225 3.29 3.29 -3.29
CA TRP A 225 3.89 1.96 -3.14
C TRP A 225 4.84 1.60 -4.29
N SER A 226 5.27 2.58 -5.08
CA SER A 226 6.12 2.38 -6.27
C SER A 226 7.55 1.94 -5.93
N GLY A 227 8.02 2.19 -4.70
CA GLY A 227 9.43 2.04 -4.32
C GLY A 227 10.37 3.05 -5.01
N ASP A 228 9.83 4.06 -5.68
CA ASP A 228 10.59 5.17 -6.24
C ASP A 228 10.36 6.42 -5.39
N LYS A 229 11.45 7.01 -4.87
CA LYS A 229 11.39 8.14 -3.95
C LYS A 229 10.58 9.32 -4.52
N TRP A 230 10.82 9.69 -5.78
CA TRP A 230 10.13 10.83 -6.41
C TRP A 230 8.63 10.56 -6.54
N LEU A 231 8.26 9.39 -7.08
CA LEU A 231 6.85 9.01 -7.25
C LEU A 231 6.12 8.91 -5.89
N MET A 232 6.80 8.41 -4.85
CA MET A 232 6.24 8.35 -3.50
C MET A 232 6.02 9.75 -2.92
N ASP A 233 7.02 10.64 -3.00
CA ASP A 233 6.93 11.99 -2.46
C ASP A 233 5.81 12.79 -3.15
N ILE A 234 5.72 12.72 -4.48
CA ILE A 234 4.70 13.47 -5.22
C ILE A 234 3.29 12.91 -5.01
N ALA A 235 3.11 11.59 -4.97
CA ALA A 235 1.82 10.98 -4.68
C ALA A 235 1.34 11.33 -3.26
N MET A 236 2.23 11.27 -2.27
CA MET A 236 1.91 11.66 -0.89
C MET A 236 1.65 13.15 -0.75
N GLY A 237 2.35 14.01 -1.52
CA GLY A 237 2.09 15.44 -1.58
C GLY A 237 0.75 15.80 -2.20
N GLN A 238 0.38 15.15 -3.31
CA GLN A 238 -0.87 15.42 -4.03
C GLN A 238 -2.11 14.75 -3.39
N ARG A 239 -1.92 13.75 -2.53
CA ARG A 239 -3.02 13.06 -1.81
C ARG A 239 -3.99 14.02 -1.13
N GLY A 240 -3.51 15.09 -0.48
CA GLY A 240 -4.36 16.04 0.24
C GLY A 240 -5.31 16.82 -0.68
N MET A 241 -4.84 17.15 -1.89
CA MET A 241 -5.63 17.79 -2.94
C MET A 241 -6.73 16.84 -3.42
N TYR A 242 -6.38 15.60 -3.78
CA TYR A 242 -7.36 14.62 -4.26
C TYR A 242 -8.40 14.23 -3.19
N LEU A 243 -8.00 14.15 -1.91
CA LEU A 243 -8.95 13.94 -0.81
C LEU A 243 -9.92 15.11 -0.66
N SER A 244 -9.44 16.34 -0.81
CA SER A 244 -10.30 17.53 -0.80
C SER A 244 -11.28 17.50 -1.98
N MET A 245 -10.83 17.11 -3.17
CA MET A 245 -11.71 16.93 -4.34
C MET A 245 -12.82 15.91 -4.07
N LEU A 246 -12.49 14.72 -3.54
CA LEU A 246 -13.49 13.70 -3.16
C LEU A 246 -14.50 14.23 -2.14
N LYS A 247 -14.04 15.01 -1.15
CA LYS A 247 -14.92 15.64 -0.16
C LYS A 247 -15.85 16.67 -0.80
N HIS A 248 -15.33 17.52 -1.69
CA HIS A 248 -16.13 18.53 -2.41
C HIS A 248 -17.13 17.90 -3.39
N ALA A 249 -16.78 16.77 -4.00
CA ALA A 249 -17.69 15.98 -4.83
C ALA A 249 -18.79 15.25 -4.03
N GLY A 250 -18.82 15.43 -2.71
CA GLY A 250 -19.83 14.84 -1.83
C GLY A 250 -19.63 13.35 -1.54
N MET A 251 -18.52 12.74 -1.96
CA MET A 251 -18.29 11.28 -1.86
C MET A 251 -18.11 10.78 -0.42
N PHE A 252 -17.80 11.67 0.52
CA PHE A 252 -17.68 11.37 1.95
C PHE A 252 -18.83 11.95 2.78
N GLU A 253 -19.86 12.50 2.14
CA GLU A 253 -21.06 12.88 2.87
C GLU A 253 -21.70 11.66 3.48
N PHE A 254 -21.92 11.71 4.79
CA PHE A 254 -22.60 10.67 5.52
C PHE A 254 -23.99 10.45 4.91
N GLN A 255 -24.19 9.29 4.30
CA GLN A 255 -25.53 8.78 3.99
C GLN A 255 -26.10 8.24 5.30
N SER A 256 -27.20 8.83 5.78
CA SER A 256 -27.84 8.40 7.03
C SER A 256 -28.08 6.88 7.04
N PRO A 257 -27.51 6.10 7.98
CA PRO A 257 -28.00 4.78 8.28
C PRO A 257 -29.23 4.99 9.16
N THR A 258 -30.36 5.25 8.54
CA THR A 258 -31.65 5.12 9.19
C THR A 258 -32.40 4.00 8.50
N ILE A 259 -32.40 2.82 9.10
CA ILE A 259 -33.66 2.08 9.20
C ILE A 259 -34.34 2.64 10.44
N PRO A 260 -35.37 3.47 10.33
CA PRO A 260 -36.20 3.76 11.49
C PRO A 260 -36.95 2.46 11.85
N PRO A 261 -37.06 2.08 13.14
CA PRO A 261 -38.14 1.19 13.52
C PRO A 261 -39.44 1.96 13.26
N PHE A 262 -40.24 1.49 12.31
CA PHE A 262 -41.60 1.98 12.10
C PHE A 262 -42.44 1.64 13.32
N ASN A 263 -42.43 2.50 14.33
CA ASN A 263 -43.39 2.45 15.40
C ASN A 263 -43.93 3.86 15.66
N ASN A 264 -45.16 4.06 15.19
CA ASN A 264 -46.05 5.22 15.32
C ASN A 264 -45.93 6.32 14.26
N SER A 265 -46.97 6.39 13.44
CA SER A 265 -47.21 7.31 12.30
C SER A 265 -47.45 8.79 12.67
N ALA A 266 -47.30 9.18 13.94
CA ALA A 266 -47.72 10.51 14.40
C ALA A 266 -46.56 11.51 14.62
N ASN A 267 -45.29 11.12 14.48
CA ASN A 267 -44.17 12.00 14.88
C ASN A 267 -42.99 12.08 13.88
N ALA A 268 -43.27 11.92 12.59
CA ALA A 268 -42.24 11.91 11.54
C ALA A 268 -41.52 13.28 11.40
N GLU A 269 -42.24 14.39 11.52
CA GLU A 269 -41.68 15.75 11.32
C GLU A 269 -40.69 16.17 12.42
N LEU A 270 -40.95 15.79 13.67
CA LEU A 270 -40.05 16.05 14.81
C LEU A 270 -38.81 15.14 14.79
N GLN A 271 -38.97 13.88 14.35
CA GLN A 271 -37.83 12.97 14.13
C GLN A 271 -36.94 13.46 12.99
N TRP A 272 -37.53 13.96 11.91
CA TRP A 272 -36.82 14.60 10.80
C TRP A 272 -36.02 15.82 11.25
N ARG A 273 -36.63 16.75 11.99
CA ARG A 273 -35.94 17.95 12.52
C ARG A 273 -34.84 17.62 13.53
N SER A 274 -35.04 16.60 14.37
CA SER A 274 -34.05 16.12 15.35
C SER A 274 -32.89 15.35 14.72
N TRP A 275 -33.10 14.75 13.54
CA TRP A 275 -32.04 14.17 12.72
C TRP A 275 -31.26 15.29 12.02
N LEU A 276 -31.96 16.24 11.37
CA LEU A 276 -31.36 17.36 10.66
C LEU A 276 -30.47 18.22 11.58
N HIS A 277 -30.91 18.51 12.81
CA HIS A 277 -30.13 19.29 13.76
C HIS A 277 -28.83 18.58 14.21
N ARG A 278 -28.87 17.23 14.29
CA ARG A 278 -27.73 16.38 14.69
C ARG A 278 -26.69 16.24 13.59
N GLU A 279 -27.15 16.16 12.34
CA GLU A 279 -26.27 16.21 11.15
C GLU A 279 -25.51 17.53 11.07
N THR A 280 -26.20 18.67 11.25
CA THR A 280 -25.58 20.01 11.20
C THR A 280 -24.55 20.21 12.32
N GLN A 281 -24.73 19.59 13.50
CA GLN A 281 -23.76 19.63 14.60
C GLN A 281 -22.52 18.76 14.34
N ASN A 282 -22.67 17.57 13.73
CA ASN A 282 -21.56 16.68 13.42
C ASN A 282 -20.62 17.23 12.33
N ARG A 283 -21.16 18.03 11.40
CA ARG A 283 -20.36 18.68 10.33
C ARG A 283 -19.69 19.98 10.76
N SER A 284 -20.19 20.65 11.81
CA SER A 284 -19.64 21.93 12.28
C SER A 284 -18.50 21.77 13.30
N ALA A 285 -18.26 20.55 13.83
CA ALA A 285 -17.27 20.29 14.87
C ALA A 285 -15.84 20.00 14.36
N THR A 286 -15.52 20.28 13.10
CA THR A 286 -14.14 20.19 12.54
C THR A 286 -13.43 21.54 12.50
N GLY A 287 -13.51 22.33 13.58
CA GLY A 287 -12.89 23.67 13.62
C GLY A 287 -12.44 24.17 15.00
N GLY A 288 -12.35 23.32 16.01
CA GLY A 288 -11.89 23.68 17.36
C GLY A 288 -10.54 23.06 17.72
N THR A 289 -9.74 23.75 18.54
CA THR A 289 -8.52 23.22 19.13
C THR A 289 -8.81 21.89 19.86
N PRO A 290 -8.06 20.81 19.56
CA PRO A 290 -8.37 19.49 20.10
C PRO A 290 -8.11 19.46 21.62
N THR A 291 -9.17 19.29 22.41
CA THR A 291 -9.05 18.96 23.83
C THR A 291 -8.76 17.47 24.00
N LYS A 292 -8.14 17.08 25.12
CA LYS A 292 -7.87 15.65 25.44
C LYS A 292 -9.16 14.84 25.44
N GLU A 293 -10.24 15.39 25.99
CA GLU A 293 -11.56 14.76 26.05
C GLU A 293 -12.20 14.55 24.68
N SER A 294 -12.12 15.54 23.78
CA SER A 294 -12.57 15.41 22.38
C SER A 294 -11.77 14.34 21.62
N THR A 295 -10.49 14.19 21.94
CA THR A 295 -9.61 13.19 21.32
C THR A 295 -9.96 11.78 21.82
N THR A 296 -10.21 11.61 23.11
CA THR A 296 -10.63 10.33 23.70
C THR A 296 -12.00 9.89 23.18
N LEU A 297 -12.95 10.82 23.06
CA LEU A 297 -14.27 10.51 22.51
C LEU A 297 -14.18 10.03 21.05
N ARG A 298 -13.41 10.73 20.21
CA ARG A 298 -13.15 10.31 18.82
C ARG A 298 -12.46 8.96 18.74
N LEU A 299 -11.52 8.67 19.64
CA LEU A 299 -10.86 7.37 19.69
C LEU A 299 -11.85 6.24 20.03
N ASN A 300 -12.76 6.47 20.96
CA ASN A 300 -13.80 5.51 21.31
C ASN A 300 -14.77 5.24 20.15
N GLU A 301 -15.13 6.28 19.40
CA GLU A 301 -15.94 6.14 18.18
C GLU A 301 -15.22 5.30 17.11
N VAL A 302 -13.94 5.58 16.86
CA VAL A 302 -13.11 4.79 15.93
C VAL A 302 -13.06 3.33 16.36
N ARG A 303 -12.87 3.05 17.66
CA ARG A 303 -12.89 1.68 18.19
C ARG A 303 -14.23 0.98 17.97
N ALA A 304 -15.35 1.67 18.18
CA ALA A 304 -16.68 1.12 17.94
C ALA A 304 -16.93 0.82 16.45
N LEU A 305 -16.46 1.69 15.54
CA LEU A 305 -16.53 1.46 14.09
C LEU A 305 -15.66 0.29 13.65
N LEU A 306 -14.45 0.18 14.20
CA LEU A 306 -13.55 -0.96 13.96
C LEU A 306 -14.22 -2.27 14.38
N GLN A 307 -14.87 -2.32 15.54
CA GLN A 307 -15.58 -3.52 15.98
C GLN A 307 -16.69 -3.94 15.00
N LYS A 308 -17.47 -2.99 14.49
CA LYS A 308 -18.48 -3.25 13.46
C LYS A 308 -17.85 -3.77 12.18
N TRP A 309 -16.75 -3.15 11.72
CA TRP A 309 -16.02 -3.60 10.54
C TRP A 309 -15.51 -5.04 10.71
N TYR A 310 -14.96 -5.39 11.88
CA TYR A 310 -14.55 -6.77 12.16
C TYR A 310 -15.72 -7.75 12.03
N GLN A 311 -16.86 -7.44 12.67
CA GLN A 311 -18.07 -8.26 12.60
C GLN A 311 -18.58 -8.47 11.16
N PHE A 312 -18.53 -7.44 10.32
CA PHE A 312 -18.87 -7.59 8.89
C PHE A 312 -17.85 -8.45 8.15
N SER A 313 -16.56 -8.25 8.41
CA SER A 313 -15.48 -8.96 7.72
C SER A 313 -15.52 -10.47 8.02
N ILE A 314 -15.76 -10.87 9.28
CA ILE A 314 -15.86 -12.30 9.62
C ILE A 314 -17.13 -12.98 9.09
N ALA A 315 -18.17 -12.21 8.76
CA ALA A 315 -19.40 -12.72 8.16
C ALA A 315 -19.26 -12.93 6.63
N CYS A 316 -18.26 -12.31 5.99
CA CYS A 316 -17.98 -12.49 4.58
C CYS A 316 -17.17 -13.78 4.31
N PRO A 317 -17.38 -14.45 3.16
CA PRO A 317 -16.55 -15.58 2.75
C PRO A 317 -15.05 -15.25 2.79
N SER A 318 -14.24 -16.24 3.17
CA SER A 318 -12.78 -16.11 3.22
C SER A 318 -12.21 -15.95 1.80
N CYS A 319 -12.00 -14.71 1.39
CA CYS A 319 -11.31 -14.34 0.15
C CYS A 319 -10.16 -13.37 0.46
N ASP A 320 -9.21 -13.21 -0.47
CA ASP A 320 -8.03 -12.38 -0.23
C ASP A 320 -8.35 -10.89 -0.06
N VAL A 321 -9.47 -10.43 -0.62
CA VAL A 321 -10.03 -9.09 -0.36
C VAL A 321 -10.42 -8.95 1.11
N ASN A 322 -11.14 -9.94 1.66
CA ASN A 322 -11.53 -9.91 3.06
C ASN A 322 -10.31 -10.01 3.99
N LYS A 323 -9.32 -10.85 3.65
CA LYS A 323 -8.04 -10.90 4.38
C LYS A 323 -7.31 -9.56 4.35
N THR A 324 -7.30 -8.88 3.21
CA THR A 324 -6.73 -7.54 3.05
C THR A 324 -7.43 -6.52 3.95
N ASN A 325 -8.77 -6.56 4.02
CA ASN A 325 -9.55 -5.72 4.93
C ASN A 325 -9.25 -6.00 6.40
N LEU A 326 -9.09 -7.27 6.78
CA LEU A 326 -8.70 -7.65 8.14
C LEU A 326 -7.27 -7.19 8.49
N VAL A 327 -6.33 -7.21 7.54
CA VAL A 327 -4.99 -6.63 7.74
C VAL A 327 -5.11 -5.12 8.02
N LEU A 328 -5.92 -4.40 7.24
CA LEU A 328 -6.16 -2.96 7.49
C LEU A 328 -6.79 -2.71 8.87
N TYR A 329 -7.77 -3.53 9.27
CA TYR A 329 -8.35 -3.48 10.61
C TYR A 329 -7.26 -3.56 11.69
N HIS A 330 -6.37 -4.57 11.63
CA HIS A 330 -5.29 -4.71 12.61
C HIS A 330 -4.28 -3.56 12.58
N LEU A 331 -3.93 -3.02 11.41
CA LEU A 331 -3.05 -1.86 11.30
C LEU A 331 -3.67 -0.59 11.89
N ILE A 332 -4.97 -0.38 11.72
CA ILE A 332 -5.67 0.76 12.31
C ILE A 332 -5.79 0.60 13.82
N SER A 333 -6.09 -0.60 14.31
CA SER A 333 -6.09 -0.89 15.75
C SER A 333 -4.70 -0.69 16.37
N LEU A 334 -3.63 -1.09 15.68
CA LEU A 334 -2.25 -0.80 16.10
C LEU A 334 -1.98 0.70 16.26
N ASN A 335 -2.51 1.56 15.37
CA ASN A 335 -2.34 3.02 15.51
C ASN A 335 -3.04 3.58 16.77
N ALA A 336 -4.04 2.88 17.32
CA ALA A 336 -4.72 3.30 18.55
C ALA A 336 -3.93 2.96 19.83
N ILE A 337 -2.97 2.03 19.75
CA ILE A 337 -2.21 1.53 20.89
C ILE A 337 -0.69 1.70 20.75
N THR A 338 -0.21 2.19 19.61
CA THR A 338 1.20 2.49 19.34
C THR A 338 1.40 3.90 18.81
N ASN A 339 2.57 4.48 19.06
CA ASN A 339 3.02 5.73 18.43
C ASN A 339 4.10 5.40 17.40
N PHE A 340 3.67 5.14 16.17
CA PHE A 340 4.58 4.70 15.10
C PHE A 340 5.70 5.71 14.77
N PRO A 341 5.47 7.04 14.76
CA PRO A 341 6.56 8.01 14.66
C PRO A 341 7.66 7.85 15.73
N GLU A 342 7.30 7.60 16.98
CA GLU A 342 8.27 7.34 18.06
C GLU A 342 8.98 6.00 17.89
N ILE A 343 8.26 4.96 17.42
CA ILE A 343 8.84 3.66 17.06
C ILE A 343 9.94 3.84 16.01
N GLU A 344 9.68 4.59 14.93
CA GLU A 344 10.70 4.84 13.90
C GLU A 344 11.86 5.69 14.45
N ARG A 345 11.59 6.70 15.29
CA ARG A 345 12.65 7.51 15.94
C ARG A 345 13.58 6.64 16.79
N LEU A 346 13.01 5.75 17.60
CA LEU A 346 13.77 4.83 18.42
C LEU A 346 14.55 3.82 17.55
N ALA A 347 13.95 3.27 16.50
CA ALA A 347 14.61 2.36 15.57
C ALA A 347 15.86 3.00 14.93
N ARG A 348 15.80 4.30 14.60
CA ARG A 348 16.94 5.08 14.09
C ARG A 348 17.98 5.43 15.15
N ARG A 349 17.72 5.14 16.43
CA ARG A 349 18.51 5.59 17.58
C ARG A 349 18.63 7.12 17.63
N GLU A 350 17.58 7.83 17.20
CA GLU A 350 17.57 9.29 17.12
C GLU A 350 17.67 9.91 18.51
N GLY A 351 18.83 10.49 18.84
CA GLY A 351 19.13 11.03 20.16
C GLY A 351 19.16 9.99 21.28
N PHE A 352 19.33 8.70 20.98
CA PHE A 352 19.36 7.61 21.97
C PHE A 352 20.79 7.39 22.48
N ASP A 353 20.97 7.44 23.80
CA ASP A 353 22.27 7.33 24.48
C ASP A 353 22.78 5.89 24.63
N GLY A 354 21.94 4.88 24.32
CA GLY A 354 22.28 3.47 24.38
C GLY A 354 21.99 2.79 25.72
N SER A 355 21.53 3.54 26.72
CA SER A 355 21.27 3.01 28.06
C SER A 355 19.95 2.23 28.13
N HIS A 356 19.92 1.22 29.01
CA HIS A 356 18.70 0.44 29.27
C HIS A 356 17.57 1.29 29.87
N TRP A 357 17.90 2.24 30.75
CA TRP A 357 16.90 3.11 31.36
C TRP A 357 16.20 3.99 30.32
N GLU A 358 16.95 4.55 29.36
CA GLU A 358 16.37 5.39 28.33
C GLU A 358 15.53 4.57 27.36
N LEU A 359 16.00 3.37 27.01
CA LEU A 359 15.26 2.41 26.17
C LEU A 359 13.89 2.10 26.79
N SER A 360 13.85 1.84 28.08
CA SER A 360 12.65 1.58 28.87
C SER A 360 11.69 2.78 28.93
N LEU A 361 12.21 4.00 29.01
CA LEU A 361 11.40 5.22 28.98
C LEU A 361 10.81 5.48 27.59
N ARG A 362 11.60 5.27 26.53
CA ARG A 362 11.17 5.47 25.14
C ARG A 362 10.19 4.40 24.69
N HIS A 363 10.36 3.14 25.13
CA HIS A 363 9.40 2.06 24.87
C HIS A 363 7.99 2.43 25.33
N LYS A 364 7.84 3.02 26.53
CA LYS A 364 6.54 3.49 27.04
C LYS A 364 5.89 4.58 26.18
N ARG A 365 6.67 5.34 25.41
CA ARG A 365 6.14 6.33 24.43
C ARG A 365 5.77 5.68 23.10
N CYS A 366 6.32 4.51 22.81
CA CYS A 366 6.13 3.77 21.58
C CYS A 366 4.91 2.84 21.65
N ILE A 367 4.75 2.09 22.74
CA ILE A 367 3.77 1.01 22.88
C ILE A 367 3.01 1.20 24.19
N HIS A 368 1.69 1.43 24.10
CA HIS A 368 0.83 1.67 25.27
C HIS A 368 0.23 0.38 25.83
N ASN A 369 -0.04 -0.61 24.97
CA ASN A 369 -0.51 -1.94 25.35
C ASN A 369 0.32 -3.00 24.62
N ARG A 370 1.15 -3.76 25.35
CA ARG A 370 2.13 -4.68 24.76
C ARG A 370 1.46 -5.92 24.19
N GLU A 371 0.62 -6.56 24.99
CA GLU A 371 -0.04 -7.82 24.64
C GLU A 371 -0.99 -7.63 23.46
N GLU A 372 -1.77 -6.55 23.44
CA GLU A 372 -2.64 -6.21 22.31
C GLU A 372 -1.83 -5.85 21.05
N SER A 373 -0.65 -5.21 21.21
CA SER A 373 0.24 -4.93 20.09
C SER A 373 0.82 -6.21 19.49
N VAL A 374 1.26 -7.15 20.33
CA VAL A 374 1.76 -8.46 19.89
C VAL A 374 0.66 -9.25 19.20
N PHE A 375 -0.56 -9.26 19.76
CA PHE A 375 -1.73 -9.87 19.14
C PHE A 375 -1.97 -9.34 17.73
N HIS A 376 -2.12 -8.01 17.56
CA HIS A 376 -2.39 -7.44 16.25
C HIS A 376 -1.24 -7.65 15.26
N CYS A 377 0.02 -7.56 15.71
CA CYS A 377 1.16 -7.87 14.84
C CYS A 377 1.11 -9.33 14.37
N GLY A 378 0.88 -10.28 15.28
CA GLY A 378 0.72 -11.69 14.95
C GLY A 378 -0.38 -11.94 13.92
N GLN A 379 -1.54 -11.30 14.08
CA GLN A 379 -2.63 -11.41 13.11
C GLN A 379 -2.28 -10.82 11.74
N VAL A 380 -1.51 -9.73 11.67
CA VAL A 380 -0.97 -9.22 10.40
C VAL A 380 -0.08 -10.28 9.72
N PHE A 381 0.85 -10.90 10.44
CA PHE A 381 1.68 -11.99 9.89
C PHE A 381 0.82 -13.17 9.41
N ARG A 382 -0.13 -13.63 10.22
CA ARG A 382 -1.04 -14.74 9.89
C ARG A 382 -1.80 -14.49 8.59
N LEU A 383 -2.44 -13.33 8.48
CA LEU A 383 -3.26 -12.98 7.32
C LEU A 383 -2.39 -12.83 6.06
N LEU A 384 -1.25 -12.14 6.15
CA LEU A 384 -0.34 -11.96 5.02
C LEU A 384 0.22 -13.30 4.50
N ARG A 385 0.56 -14.22 5.40
CA ARG A 385 1.04 -15.57 5.05
C ARG A 385 -0.05 -16.47 4.48
N SER A 386 -1.30 -16.27 4.89
CA SER A 386 -2.46 -17.01 4.36
C SER A 386 -2.89 -16.58 2.95
N MET A 387 -2.33 -15.48 2.43
CA MET A 387 -2.49 -15.05 1.04
C MET A 387 -1.34 -15.62 0.19
N THR A 388 -1.67 -16.14 -0.99
CA THR A 388 -0.64 -16.54 -1.96
C THR A 388 0.17 -15.31 -2.38
N SER A 389 1.43 -15.52 -2.76
CA SER A 389 2.40 -14.44 -3.00
C SER A 389 1.95 -13.43 -4.07
N ASP A 390 1.23 -13.91 -5.08
CA ASP A 390 0.65 -13.14 -6.19
C ASP A 390 -0.64 -12.40 -5.79
N ARG A 391 -1.35 -12.85 -4.74
CA ARG A 391 -2.61 -12.27 -4.27
C ARG A 391 -2.46 -11.20 -3.17
N ARG A 392 -1.23 -10.95 -2.71
CA ARG A 392 -0.96 -9.93 -1.68
C ARG A 392 -1.16 -8.51 -2.23
N PRO A 393 -1.74 -7.57 -1.45
CA PRO A 393 -1.91 -6.18 -1.89
C PRO A 393 -0.55 -5.51 -2.09
N SER A 394 -0.42 -4.53 -2.99
CA SER A 394 0.87 -3.87 -3.31
C SER A 394 1.60 -3.28 -2.09
N TRP A 395 0.88 -2.96 -1.03
CA TRP A 395 1.38 -2.40 0.23
C TRP A 395 1.68 -3.45 1.31
N TRP A 396 1.57 -4.74 1.02
CA TRP A 396 1.73 -5.83 2.01
C TRP A 396 3.08 -5.77 2.75
N SER A 397 4.16 -5.42 2.07
CA SER A 397 5.49 -5.29 2.68
C SER A 397 5.58 -4.11 3.64
N ALA A 398 4.79 -3.04 3.44
CA ALA A 398 4.66 -1.95 4.41
C ALA A 398 3.90 -2.40 5.66
N ALA A 399 2.86 -3.23 5.50
CA ALA A 399 2.14 -3.82 6.63
C ALA A 399 3.06 -4.73 7.45
N LEU A 400 3.81 -5.60 6.78
CA LEU A 400 4.82 -6.45 7.39
C LEU A 400 5.90 -5.64 8.11
N TYR A 401 6.42 -4.60 7.46
CA TYR A 401 7.40 -3.68 8.06
C TYR A 401 6.87 -3.02 9.34
N ARG A 402 5.62 -2.53 9.32
CA ARG A 402 5.01 -1.92 10.50
C ARG A 402 4.89 -2.90 11.66
N ALA A 403 4.35 -4.09 11.41
CA ALA A 403 4.24 -5.13 12.44
C ALA A 403 5.62 -5.57 12.97
N THR A 404 6.60 -5.73 12.07
CA THR A 404 7.98 -6.09 12.41
C THR A 404 8.63 -5.05 13.31
N LEU A 405 8.49 -3.76 13.00
CA LEU A 405 9.08 -2.69 13.81
C LEU A 405 8.46 -2.60 15.21
N VAL A 406 7.14 -2.76 15.32
CA VAL A 406 6.46 -2.79 16.63
C VAL A 406 7.02 -3.93 17.48
N LEU A 407 7.06 -5.15 16.93
CA LEU A 407 7.62 -6.30 17.63
C LEU A 407 9.12 -6.13 17.93
N PHE A 408 9.88 -5.53 17.02
CA PHE A 408 11.32 -5.31 17.19
C PHE A 408 11.61 -4.37 18.35
N ILE A 409 10.90 -3.23 18.43
CA ILE A 409 11.03 -2.30 19.55
C ILE A 409 10.61 -2.95 20.86
N ASP A 410 9.55 -3.77 20.85
CA ASP A 410 9.16 -4.54 22.03
C ASP A 410 10.24 -5.52 22.48
N SER A 411 10.84 -6.24 21.52
CA SER A 411 11.89 -7.25 21.70
C SER A 411 13.16 -6.67 22.33
N ILE A 412 13.73 -5.61 21.74
CA ILE A 412 14.95 -4.98 22.27
C ILE A 412 14.75 -4.41 23.67
N SER A 413 13.54 -3.95 23.99
CA SER A 413 13.22 -3.36 25.30
C SER A 413 13.12 -4.42 26.41
N ARG A 414 12.90 -5.70 26.06
CA ARG A 414 12.92 -6.82 27.02
C ARG A 414 14.31 -7.21 27.49
N ARG A 415 15.36 -6.69 26.85
CA ARG A 415 16.76 -6.88 27.29
C ARG A 415 17.10 -6.09 28.56
N ASP A 416 16.23 -5.18 29.00
CA ASP A 416 16.36 -4.53 30.30
C ASP A 416 16.02 -5.52 31.43
N PRO A 417 16.92 -5.77 32.41
CA PRO A 417 16.70 -6.67 33.54
C PRO A 417 15.44 -6.34 34.37
N THR A 418 15.00 -5.08 34.37
CA THR A 418 13.76 -4.67 35.06
C THR A 418 12.49 -5.20 34.38
N PHE A 419 12.55 -5.47 33.07
CA PHE A 419 11.46 -6.05 32.28
C PHE A 419 11.46 -7.59 32.28
N GLN A 420 12.58 -8.24 32.62
CA GLN A 420 12.70 -9.70 32.72
C GLN A 420 11.97 -10.33 33.91
N LYS A 421 11.29 -9.53 34.75
CA LYS A 421 10.66 -9.98 36.01
C LYS A 421 9.47 -10.94 35.86
N ARG A 422 9.00 -11.25 34.64
CA ARG A 422 8.02 -12.33 34.42
C ARG A 422 8.78 -13.60 34.05
N GLU A 423 8.74 -14.60 34.91
CA GLU A 423 9.23 -15.95 34.60
C GLU A 423 8.49 -16.48 33.36
N ASN A 424 9.22 -16.67 32.26
CA ASN A 424 8.73 -17.23 31.00
C ASN A 424 8.52 -18.75 31.12
N THR A 425 7.65 -19.19 32.02
CA THR A 425 7.33 -20.62 32.24
C THR A 425 6.00 -21.04 31.62
N GLY A 426 5.39 -20.17 30.81
CA GLY A 426 4.12 -20.44 30.10
C GLY A 426 4.30 -21.22 28.80
N ASN A 427 3.24 -21.91 28.36
CA ASN A 427 3.20 -22.59 27.07
C ASN A 427 3.40 -21.58 25.90
N PRO A 428 4.08 -21.98 24.81
CA PRO A 428 4.25 -21.12 23.64
C PRO A 428 2.90 -20.87 22.95
N VAL A 429 2.64 -19.61 22.59
CA VAL A 429 1.42 -19.15 21.91
C VAL A 429 1.82 -18.62 20.52
N ALA A 430 1.51 -19.38 19.47
CA ALA A 430 1.83 -19.04 18.08
C ALA A 430 0.91 -17.94 17.53
N VAL A 431 1.23 -16.68 17.82
CA VAL A 431 0.35 -15.52 17.53
C VAL A 431 0.13 -15.28 16.03
N ASP A 432 0.93 -15.90 15.17
CA ASP A 432 0.87 -15.84 13.71
C ASP A 432 0.19 -17.05 13.06
N GLN A 433 -0.29 -18.02 13.84
CA GLN A 433 -1.04 -19.19 13.37
C GLN A 433 -2.45 -19.23 13.94
N LEU A 434 -2.61 -18.82 15.20
CA LEU A 434 -3.90 -18.87 15.88
C LEU A 434 -4.85 -17.76 15.40
N ILE A 435 -6.12 -18.12 15.23
CA ILE A 435 -7.19 -17.16 14.95
C ILE A 435 -7.55 -16.36 16.22
N PRO A 436 -8.15 -15.16 16.09
CA PRO A 436 -8.49 -14.31 17.22
C PRO A 436 -9.31 -14.99 18.32
N GLU A 437 -10.20 -15.90 17.94
CA GLU A 437 -11.11 -16.61 18.84
C GLU A 437 -10.46 -17.81 19.57
N ASP A 438 -9.20 -18.14 19.25
CA ASP A 438 -8.51 -19.28 19.85
C ASP A 438 -8.32 -19.07 21.38
N PRO A 439 -8.66 -20.07 22.22
CA PRO A 439 -8.56 -19.93 23.67
C PRO A 439 -7.17 -19.58 24.19
N ALA A 440 -6.10 -20.09 23.57
CA ALA A 440 -4.72 -19.80 23.98
C ALA A 440 -4.34 -18.36 23.65
N LEU A 441 -4.75 -17.86 22.48
CA LEU A 441 -4.51 -16.47 22.09
C LEU A 441 -5.32 -15.48 22.95
N MET A 442 -6.56 -15.84 23.29
CA MET A 442 -7.39 -15.08 24.21
C MET A 442 -6.84 -15.08 25.65
N ALA A 443 -6.34 -16.23 26.13
CA ALA A 443 -5.68 -16.31 27.44
C ALA A 443 -4.42 -15.43 27.50
N TYR A 444 -3.61 -15.43 26.45
CA TYR A 444 -2.47 -14.51 26.32
C TYR A 444 -2.90 -13.04 26.38
N THR A 445 -3.90 -12.66 25.58
CA THR A 445 -4.30 -11.26 25.42
C THR A 445 -5.00 -10.70 26.66
N TRP A 446 -5.90 -11.47 27.28
CA TRP A 446 -6.79 -10.99 28.36
C TRP A 446 -6.35 -11.43 29.75
N LYS A 447 -5.71 -12.59 29.86
CA LYS A 447 -5.24 -13.15 31.15
C LYS A 447 -3.73 -13.03 31.33
N PHE A 448 -3.00 -12.58 30.30
CA PHE A 448 -1.55 -12.46 30.31
C PHE A 448 -0.84 -13.82 30.52
N GLU A 449 -1.44 -14.91 30.02
CA GLU A 449 -0.95 -16.28 30.17
C GLU A 449 -0.27 -16.78 28.88
N GLY A 450 0.92 -17.37 29.00
CA GLY A 450 1.67 -17.94 27.87
C GLY A 450 2.78 -17.04 27.31
N VAL A 451 3.65 -17.63 26.50
CA VAL A 451 4.81 -16.95 25.89
C VAL A 451 4.56 -16.78 24.39
N PRO A 452 4.44 -15.54 23.87
CA PRO A 452 4.11 -15.33 22.47
C PRO A 452 5.32 -15.65 21.58
N VAL A 453 5.07 -16.42 20.52
CA VAL A 453 6.07 -16.85 19.53
C VAL A 453 5.54 -16.70 18.12
N LEU A 454 6.44 -16.61 17.14
CA LEU A 454 6.11 -16.74 15.72
C LEU A 454 6.48 -18.14 15.24
N THR A 455 5.95 -18.56 14.09
CA THR A 455 6.17 -19.91 13.55
C THR A 455 6.94 -19.82 12.24
N ARG A 456 8.06 -20.53 12.10
CA ARG A 456 8.81 -20.55 10.83
C ARG A 456 7.96 -21.12 9.68
N SER A 457 8.39 -20.88 8.44
CA SER A 457 7.67 -21.38 7.25
C SER A 457 7.60 -22.91 7.15
N ASP A 458 8.48 -23.63 7.83
CA ASP A 458 8.46 -25.09 7.93
C ASP A 458 7.42 -25.64 8.94
N GLY A 459 6.76 -24.77 9.71
CA GLY A 459 5.75 -25.14 10.71
C GLY A 459 6.29 -25.89 11.94
N SER A 460 7.59 -26.20 11.98
CA SER A 460 8.22 -27.10 12.96
C SER A 460 8.97 -26.36 14.08
N ALA A 461 9.46 -25.15 13.80
CA ALA A 461 10.24 -24.35 14.72
C ALA A 461 9.56 -23.01 15.05
N THR A 462 9.61 -22.63 16.33
CA THR A 462 9.14 -21.33 16.82
C THR A 462 10.27 -20.30 16.80
N VAL A 463 9.90 -19.04 16.64
CA VAL A 463 10.77 -17.87 16.69
C VAL A 463 10.40 -17.08 17.93
N SER A 464 11.39 -16.87 18.80
CA SER A 464 11.17 -16.13 20.04
C SER A 464 11.03 -14.63 19.75
N LEU A 465 9.98 -14.00 20.29
CA LEU A 465 9.84 -12.54 20.23
C LEU A 465 10.84 -11.80 21.12
N GLU A 466 11.60 -12.50 21.97
CA GLU A 466 12.67 -11.92 22.79
C GLU A 466 14.02 -11.89 22.08
N ALA A 467 14.14 -12.61 20.95
CA ALA A 467 15.32 -12.68 20.12
C ALA A 467 15.14 -11.75 18.89
N PRO A 468 15.59 -10.48 18.95
CA PRO A 468 15.35 -9.53 17.85
C PRO A 468 16.07 -9.92 16.55
N ASN A 469 17.16 -10.70 16.62
CA ASN A 469 17.82 -11.30 15.46
C ASN A 469 16.92 -12.30 14.74
N GLU A 470 16.29 -13.21 15.48
CA GLU A 470 15.40 -14.21 14.88
C GLU A 470 14.13 -13.56 14.33
N LEU A 471 13.58 -12.57 15.02
CA LEU A 471 12.43 -11.80 14.58
C LEU A 471 12.70 -11.07 13.25
N LEU A 472 13.82 -10.35 13.15
CA LEU A 472 14.20 -9.68 11.91
C LEU A 472 14.46 -10.68 10.79
N GLY A 473 15.15 -11.79 11.08
CA GLY A 473 15.39 -12.87 10.13
C GLY A 473 14.09 -13.47 9.60
N TYR A 474 13.10 -13.70 10.48
CA TYR A 474 11.78 -14.17 10.12
C TYR A 474 11.04 -13.20 9.18
N ALA A 475 11.06 -11.90 9.48
CA ALA A 475 10.44 -10.88 8.61
C ALA A 475 11.14 -10.78 7.25
N ILE A 476 12.48 -10.82 7.22
CA ILE A 476 13.27 -10.81 5.98
C ILE A 476 12.95 -12.04 5.12
N LYS A 477 12.90 -13.23 5.72
CA LYS A 477 12.52 -14.47 5.01
C LYS A 477 11.11 -14.39 4.44
N THR A 478 10.16 -13.84 5.21
CA THR A 478 8.77 -13.63 4.74
C THR A 478 8.71 -12.68 3.53
N LEU A 479 9.62 -11.70 3.46
CA LEU A 479 9.75 -10.82 2.27
C LEU A 479 10.31 -11.58 1.06
N GLU A 480 11.25 -12.50 1.27
CA GLU A 480 11.87 -13.31 0.22
C GLU A 480 10.93 -14.37 -0.37
N GLU A 481 9.98 -14.87 0.42
CA GLU A 481 8.91 -15.77 -0.04
C GLU A 481 7.85 -15.04 -0.89
N GLY A 482 7.89 -13.70 -0.96
CA GLY A 482 6.99 -12.89 -1.79
C GLY A 482 7.50 -12.61 -3.20
N VAL A 483 6.66 -12.00 -4.04
CA VAL A 483 7.10 -11.50 -5.36
C VAL A 483 8.12 -10.38 -5.18
N SER A 484 9.28 -10.50 -5.84
CA SER A 484 10.33 -9.49 -5.81
C SER A 484 9.90 -8.24 -6.60
N LEU A 485 9.40 -7.25 -5.86
CA LEU A 485 9.02 -5.94 -6.37
C LEU A 485 9.92 -4.87 -5.77
N ARG A 486 10.09 -3.76 -6.48
CA ARG A 486 10.97 -2.65 -6.08
C ARG A 486 10.77 -2.22 -4.62
N PHE A 487 9.52 -2.03 -4.23
CA PHE A 487 9.16 -1.62 -2.88
C PHE A 487 9.47 -2.70 -1.83
N VAL A 488 9.20 -3.98 -2.13
CA VAL A 488 9.48 -5.13 -1.27
C VAL A 488 10.99 -5.25 -1.01
N ASP A 489 11.79 -5.17 -2.07
CA ASP A 489 13.25 -5.26 -1.98
C ASP A 489 13.86 -4.10 -1.15
N GLY A 490 13.33 -2.88 -1.31
CA GLY A 490 13.78 -1.73 -0.53
C GLY A 490 13.42 -1.86 0.95
N ILE A 491 12.24 -2.38 1.29
CA ILE A 491 11.89 -2.73 2.68
C ILE A 491 12.84 -3.78 3.24
N LYS A 492 13.17 -4.82 2.46
CA LYS A 492 14.12 -5.86 2.86
C LYS A 492 15.50 -5.27 3.20
N ARG A 493 16.06 -4.46 2.30
CA ARG A 493 17.34 -3.75 2.51
C ARG A 493 17.30 -2.89 3.78
N LYS A 494 16.19 -2.20 4.03
CA LYS A 494 16.02 -1.37 5.22
C LYS A 494 16.01 -2.19 6.51
N LEU A 495 15.35 -3.35 6.54
CA LEU A 495 15.36 -4.22 7.72
C LEU A 495 16.74 -4.84 7.98
N ILE A 496 17.47 -5.21 6.93
CA ILE A 496 18.88 -5.67 7.05
C ILE A 496 19.75 -4.56 7.64
N ALA A 497 19.66 -3.34 7.11
CA ALA A 497 20.39 -2.18 7.62
C ALA A 497 20.01 -1.85 9.07
N LEU A 498 18.74 -2.01 9.45
CA LEU A 498 18.28 -1.84 10.84
C LEU A 498 18.98 -2.83 11.77
N GLY A 499 19.05 -4.12 11.39
CA GLY A 499 19.77 -5.13 12.15
C GLY A 499 21.24 -4.75 12.38
N ASN A 500 21.93 -4.34 11.31
CA ASN A 500 23.32 -3.88 11.39
C ASN A 500 23.50 -2.68 12.33
N ASN A 501 22.59 -1.69 12.26
CA ASN A 501 22.63 -0.48 13.11
C ASN A 501 22.46 -0.78 14.62
N TRP A 502 21.86 -1.93 14.95
CA TRP A 502 21.68 -2.43 16.30
C TRP A 502 22.70 -3.51 16.69
N ASN A 503 23.73 -3.74 15.88
CA ASN A 503 24.74 -4.82 16.04
C ASN A 503 24.10 -6.22 16.11
N ILE A 504 23.09 -6.45 15.29
CA ILE A 504 22.36 -7.70 15.13
C ILE A 504 22.79 -8.26 13.77
N SER A 505 23.98 -8.88 13.71
CA SER A 505 24.69 -9.20 12.46
C SER A 505 24.61 -10.66 12.02
N GLU A 506 24.01 -11.54 12.82
CA GLU A 506 23.80 -12.95 12.48
C GLU A 506 22.30 -13.25 12.41
N PHE A 507 21.73 -13.09 11.21
CA PHE A 507 20.45 -13.71 10.91
C PHE A 507 20.72 -15.21 10.76
N PRO A 508 20.01 -16.10 11.47
CA PRO A 508 20.23 -17.53 11.36
C PRO A 508 20.21 -17.93 9.88
N ALA A 509 21.34 -18.38 9.35
CA ALA A 509 21.37 -19.04 8.05
C ALA A 509 20.49 -20.27 8.15
N ALA A 510 19.62 -20.48 7.16
CA ALA A 510 18.90 -21.74 7.04
C ALA A 510 19.95 -22.86 7.04
N HIS A 511 19.86 -23.77 8.01
CA HIS A 511 20.35 -25.12 7.75
C HIS A 511 19.58 -25.61 6.52
N ALA A 512 20.34 -25.92 5.47
CA ALA A 512 19.89 -26.28 4.14
C ALA A 512 18.92 -27.47 4.12
#